data_AF-A0A238BXF0-F1
#
_entry.id   AF-A0A238BXF0-F1
#
_cell.length_a   1.000
_cell.length_b   1.000
_cell.length_c   1.000
_cell.angle_alpha   90.00
_cell.angle_beta   90.00
_cell.angle_gamma   90.00
#
_symmetry.space_group_name_H-M   'P 1'
#
loop_
_entity.id
_entity.type
_entity.pdbx_description
1 polymer ?
#
loop_
_entity_poly.entity_id
_entity_poly.type
_entity_poly.pdbx_seq_one_letter_code
_entity_poly.pdbx_strand_id
1 'polypeptide(L)'
;YVANEETAEKLLVLTEPVTVLSVACTLDAKGRIFRADDGMAMLLGYVSMSELLGIEILKLIPAVQLEANIEVQYVCALNIRGSSIPVTVKVNTERDPESKWMNFSL
;
A
#
# COMPACT_ATOMS: atom_id res chain seq x y z
N TYR A 1 11.51 19.18 45.14
CA TYR A 1 12.00 19.12 43.76
C TYR A 1 10.86 18.67 42.89
N VAL A 2 10.32 19.58 42.07
CA VAL A 2 9.33 19.24 41.04
C VAL A 2 10.15 18.67 39.89
N ALA A 3 10.04 17.37 39.65
CA ALA A 3 10.60 16.74 38.46
C ALA A 3 9.55 16.83 37.36
N ASN A 4 9.90 17.51 36.27
CA ASN A 4 9.09 17.61 35.06
C ASN A 4 8.70 16.22 34.56
N GLU A 5 7.40 16.00 34.33
CA GLU A 5 6.92 14.86 33.55
C GLU A 5 7.21 15.11 32.07
N GLU A 6 8.41 14.73 31.63
CA GLU A 6 8.69 14.51 30.21
C GLU A 6 7.86 13.28 29.79
N THR A 7 6.83 13.49 28.98
CA THR A 7 6.12 12.42 28.29
C THR A 7 7.08 11.77 27.30
N ALA A 8 7.88 10.83 27.79
CA ALA A 8 8.71 9.99 26.95
C ALA A 8 7.81 9.21 25.98
N GLU A 9 7.90 9.52 24.69
CA GLU A 9 7.26 8.76 23.63
C GLU A 9 7.77 7.32 23.69
N LYS A 10 6.91 6.40 24.13
CA LYS A 10 7.24 4.99 24.25
C LYS A 10 7.11 4.32 22.89
N LEU A 11 8.23 4.11 22.21
CA LEU A 11 8.32 3.28 21.00
C LEU A 11 8.23 1.79 21.40
N LEU A 12 7.11 1.17 21.05
CA LEU A 12 6.93 -0.28 21.13
C LEU A 12 7.56 -0.91 19.88
N VAL A 13 8.76 -1.48 20.04
CA VAL A 13 9.41 -2.26 18.98
C VAL A 13 9.01 -3.73 19.18
N LEU A 14 8.27 -4.28 18.22
CA LEU A 14 7.99 -5.72 18.18
C LEU A 14 9.31 -6.47 17.93
N THR A 15 9.74 -7.28 18.90
CA THR A 15 10.99 -8.05 18.88
C THR A 15 10.81 -9.51 18.44
N GLU A 16 9.60 -9.92 18.10
CA GLU A 16 9.33 -11.27 17.60
C GLU A 16 9.81 -11.41 16.14
N PRO A 17 10.24 -12.62 15.71
CA PRO A 17 10.61 -12.86 14.32
C PRO A 17 9.42 -12.55 13.41
N VAL A 18 9.49 -11.41 12.73
CA VAL A 18 8.47 -10.99 11.78
C VAL A 18 8.54 -11.94 10.60
N THR A 19 7.53 -12.79 10.45
CA THR A 19 7.34 -13.51 9.20
C THR A 19 6.99 -12.45 8.15
N VAL A 20 7.96 -12.13 7.28
CA VAL A 20 7.76 -11.12 6.23
C VAL A 20 6.93 -11.76 5.13
N LEU A 21 5.64 -11.39 5.07
CA LEU A 21 4.77 -11.75 3.96
C LEU A 21 4.95 -10.69 2.86
N SER A 22 5.48 -11.11 1.71
CA SER A 22 5.54 -10.28 0.51
C SER A 22 4.34 -10.61 -0.37
N VAL A 23 3.60 -9.59 -0.76
CA VAL A 23 2.41 -9.70 -1.61
C VAL A 23 2.50 -8.69 -2.75
N ALA A 24 1.86 -8.98 -3.86
CA ALA A 24 1.84 -8.16 -5.06
C ALA A 24 0.43 -8.08 -5.66
N CYS A 25 0.12 -6.91 -6.20
CA CYS A 25 -1.05 -6.71 -7.02
C CYS A 25 -0.72 -5.80 -8.21
N THR A 26 -1.49 -5.94 -9.28
CA THR A 26 -1.42 -5.07 -10.46
C THR A 26 -2.68 -4.22 -10.49
N LEU A 27 -2.51 -2.93 -10.73
CA LEU A 27 -3.61 -1.97 -10.84
C LEU A 27 -3.94 -1.68 -12.31
N ASP A 28 -5.20 -1.41 -12.60
CA ASP A 28 -5.64 -0.81 -13.85
C ASP A 28 -5.30 0.69 -13.89
N ALA A 29 -5.53 1.34 -15.04
CA ALA A 29 -5.30 2.77 -15.22
C ALA A 29 -6.14 3.69 -14.30
N LYS A 30 -7.13 3.14 -13.57
CA LYS A 30 -7.94 3.87 -12.58
C LYS A 30 -7.53 3.54 -11.14
N GLY A 31 -6.42 2.83 -10.93
CA GLY A 31 -5.95 2.44 -9.60
C GLY A 31 -6.74 1.30 -8.97
N ARG A 32 -7.47 0.51 -9.76
CA ARG A 32 -8.25 -0.65 -9.28
C ARG A 32 -7.49 -1.93 -9.49
N ILE A 33 -7.61 -2.88 -8.56
CA ILE A 33 -6.91 -4.15 -8.63
C ILE A 33 -7.40 -4.97 -9.84
N PHE A 34 -6.49 -5.24 -10.76
CA PHE A 34 -6.70 -6.11 -11.92
C PHE A 34 -6.17 -7.53 -11.70
N ARG A 35 -5.11 -7.67 -10.89
CA ARG A 35 -4.56 -8.95 -10.43
C ARG A 35 -4.07 -8.80 -8.99
N ALA A 36 -4.18 -9.85 -8.20
CA ALA A 36 -3.61 -9.96 -6.87
C ALA A 36 -3.14 -11.40 -6.65
N ASP A 37 -2.15 -11.58 -5.77
CA ASP A 37 -1.81 -12.91 -5.26
C ASP A 37 -2.73 -13.33 -4.10
N ASP A 38 -2.68 -14.63 -3.77
CA ASP A 38 -3.46 -15.19 -2.66
C ASP A 38 -3.01 -14.62 -1.30
N GLY A 39 -1.74 -14.22 -1.19
CA GLY A 39 -1.18 -13.62 0.02
C GLY A 39 -1.86 -12.30 0.37
N MET A 40 -2.20 -11.47 -0.62
CA MET A 40 -2.89 -10.20 -0.44
C MET A 40 -4.29 -10.41 0.14
N ALA A 41 -5.01 -11.43 -0.35
CA ALA A 41 -6.33 -11.79 0.19
C ALA A 41 -6.21 -12.24 1.66
N MET A 42 -5.25 -13.12 1.96
CA MET A 42 -4.99 -13.55 3.34
C MET A 42 -4.62 -12.39 4.27
N LEU A 43 -3.73 -11.49 3.84
CA LEU A 43 -3.27 -10.34 4.62
C LEU A 43 -4.43 -9.41 4.98
N LEU A 44 -5.32 -9.15 4.01
CA LEU A 44 -6.44 -8.23 4.18
C LEU A 44 -7.73 -8.92 4.68
N GLY A 45 -7.70 -10.23 4.91
CA GLY A 45 -8.81 -10.99 5.46
C GLY A 45 -9.94 -11.31 4.48
N TYR A 46 -9.67 -11.28 3.17
CA TYR A 46 -10.61 -11.71 2.13
C TYR A 46 -10.55 -13.23 1.93
N VAL A 47 -11.64 -13.82 1.46
CA VAL A 47 -11.74 -15.28 1.25
C VAL A 47 -10.88 -15.72 0.06
N SER A 48 -10.79 -14.88 -0.98
CA SER A 48 -9.97 -15.17 -2.17
C SER A 48 -9.56 -13.90 -2.91
N MET A 49 -8.58 -14.03 -3.80
CA MET A 49 -8.16 -12.93 -4.67
C MET A 49 -9.29 -12.38 -5.56
N SER A 50 -10.32 -13.18 -5.86
CA SER A 50 -11.45 -12.75 -6.70
C SER A 50 -12.26 -11.62 -6.06
N GLU A 51 -12.31 -11.55 -4.73
CA GLU A 51 -13.01 -10.49 -4.00
C GLU A 51 -12.24 -9.15 -4.05
N LEU A 52 -10.93 -9.19 -4.32
CA LEU A 52 -10.11 -8.00 -4.44
C LEU A 52 -10.23 -7.33 -5.81
N LEU A 53 -10.65 -8.07 -6.84
CA LEU A 53 -10.69 -7.57 -8.21
C LEU A 53 -11.68 -6.40 -8.34
N GLY A 54 -11.22 -5.32 -8.97
CA GLY A 54 -12.00 -4.10 -9.17
C GLY A 54 -12.05 -3.17 -7.95
N ILE A 55 -11.52 -3.58 -6.78
CA ILE A 55 -11.38 -2.69 -5.63
C ILE A 55 -10.31 -1.64 -5.94
N GLU A 56 -10.64 -0.38 -5.65
CA GLU A 56 -9.70 0.75 -5.70
C GLU A 56 -8.68 0.65 -4.57
N ILE A 57 -7.39 0.72 -4.91
CA ILE A 57 -6.31 0.49 -3.93
C ILE A 57 -6.36 1.47 -2.76
N LEU A 58 -6.82 2.70 -2.98
CA LEU A 58 -6.95 3.73 -1.93
C LEU A 58 -8.01 3.38 -0.87
N LYS A 59 -8.93 2.45 -1.14
CA LYS A 59 -9.84 1.92 -0.11
C LYS A 59 -9.15 0.95 0.83
N LEU A 60 -8.13 0.25 0.33
CA LEU A 60 -7.36 -0.73 1.08
C LEU A 60 -6.11 -0.11 1.71
N ILE A 61 -5.50 0.89 1.07
CA ILE A 61 -4.28 1.57 1.55
C ILE A 61 -4.45 3.09 1.31
N PRO A 62 -5.23 3.80 2.15
CA PRO A 62 -5.62 5.19 1.86
C PRO A 62 -4.46 6.19 1.72
N ALA A 63 -3.34 5.92 2.39
CA ALA A 63 -2.18 6.81 2.39
C ALA A 63 -1.17 6.49 1.27
N VAL A 64 -1.42 5.49 0.41
CA VAL A 64 -0.48 5.16 -0.66
C VAL A 64 -0.49 6.23 -1.75
N GLN A 65 0.69 6.66 -2.16
CA GLN A 65 0.89 7.59 -3.25
C GLN A 65 1.34 6.84 -4.50
N LEU A 66 0.47 6.75 -5.52
CA LEU A 66 0.77 5.96 -6.73
C LEU A 66 1.70 6.67 -7.72
N GLU A 67 1.66 8.01 -7.76
CA GLU A 67 2.44 8.81 -8.71
C GLU A 67 3.68 9.46 -8.10
N ALA A 68 3.90 9.27 -6.80
CA ALA A 68 5.06 9.84 -6.15
C ALA A 68 6.35 9.16 -6.63
N ASN A 69 7.41 9.95 -6.80
CA ASN A 69 8.75 9.42 -7.07
C ASN A 69 9.40 8.91 -5.77
N ILE A 70 8.70 7.99 -5.08
CA ILE A 70 9.09 7.42 -3.79
C ILE A 70 9.24 5.92 -3.99
N GLU A 71 10.46 5.42 -3.79
CA GLU A 71 10.77 4.00 -3.98
C GLU A 71 10.04 3.10 -2.97
N VAL A 72 9.93 3.55 -1.72
CA VAL A 72 9.37 2.79 -0.60
C VAL A 72 8.49 3.68 0.26
N GLN A 73 7.28 3.21 0.56
CA GLN A 73 6.31 3.89 1.42
C GLN A 73 5.98 3.02 2.63
N TYR A 74 5.96 3.62 3.82
CA TYR A 74 5.54 2.98 5.06
C TYR A 74 4.14 3.49 5.41
N VAL A 75 3.13 2.66 5.17
CA VAL A 75 1.72 3.05 5.25
C VAL A 75 0.91 1.97 5.96
N CYS A 76 -0.36 2.26 6.21
CA CYS A 76 -1.28 1.31 6.80
C CYS A 76 -2.26 0.80 5.75
N ALA A 77 -2.36 -0.51 5.63
CA ALA A 77 -3.45 -1.16 4.93
C ALA A 77 -4.63 -1.37 5.88
N LEU A 78 -5.84 -1.41 5.34
CA LEU A 78 -7.07 -1.71 6.05
C LEU A 78 -7.53 -3.10 5.63
N ASN A 79 -7.68 -3.99 6.60
CA ASN A 79 -8.31 -5.29 6.36
C ASN A 79 -9.84 -5.13 6.20
N ILE A 80 -10.51 -6.20 5.80
CA ILE A 80 -11.98 -6.24 5.61
C ILE A 80 -12.77 -5.86 6.87
N ARG A 81 -12.16 -5.97 8.07
CA ARG A 81 -12.74 -5.58 9.36
C ARG A 81 -12.41 -4.13 9.75
N GLY A 82 -11.75 -3.36 8.88
CA GLY A 82 -11.32 -2.00 9.13
C GLY A 82 -10.14 -1.86 10.10
N SER A 83 -9.47 -2.95 10.47
CA SER A 83 -8.26 -2.87 11.29
C SER A 83 -7.06 -2.44 10.45
N SER A 84 -6.21 -1.61 11.04
CA SER A 84 -4.98 -1.12 10.42
C SER A 84 -3.86 -2.16 10.52
N ILE A 85 -3.18 -2.42 9.40
CA ILE A 85 -2.02 -3.30 9.29
C ILE A 85 -0.85 -2.49 8.75
N PRO A 86 0.27 -2.37 9.47
CA PRO A 86 1.45 -1.68 8.96
C PRO A 86 2.05 -2.46 7.80
N VAL A 87 2.27 -1.79 6.67
CA VAL A 87 2.84 -2.38 5.45
C VAL A 87 3.92 -1.49 4.85
N THR A 88 4.88 -2.13 4.20
CA THR A 88 5.86 -1.47 3.34
C THR A 88 5.44 -1.67 1.88
N VAL A 89 5.21 -0.58 1.17
CA VAL A 89 4.71 -0.60 -0.22
C VAL A 89 5.80 -0.12 -1.16
N LYS A 90 5.98 -0.85 -2.26
CA LYS A 90 6.75 -0.42 -3.43
C LYS A 90 5.79 -0.27 -4.60
N VAL A 91 5.75 0.91 -5.20
CA VAL A 91 4.91 1.17 -6.38
C VAL A 91 5.82 1.17 -7.60
N ASN A 92 5.56 0.27 -8.55
CA ASN A 92 6.24 0.27 -9.84
C ASN A 92 5.25 0.73 -10.91
N THR A 93 5.52 1.88 -11.54
CA THR A 93 4.71 2.39 -12.65
C THR A 93 5.42 2.12 -13.96
N GLU A 94 4.89 1.26 -14.82
CA GLU A 94 5.25 1.27 -16.23
C GLU A 94 4.68 2.55 -16.84
N ARG A 95 5.53 3.57 -17.00
CA ARG A 95 5.18 4.75 -17.79
C ARG A 95 5.50 4.44 -19.24
N ASP A 96 4.51 4.61 -20.11
CA ASP A 96 4.75 4.63 -21.54
C ASP A 96 5.76 5.74 -21.88
N PRO A 97 6.95 5.42 -22.43
CA PRO A 97 7.94 6.41 -22.81
C PRO A 97 7.44 7.40 -23.87
N GLU A 98 6.41 7.05 -24.65
CA GLU A 98 5.92 7.84 -25.79
C GLU A 98 4.87 8.91 -25.44
N SER A 99 4.49 9.07 -24.17
CA SER A 99 3.57 10.15 -23.75
C SER A 99 4.17 11.58 -23.85
N LYS A 100 5.37 11.72 -24.42
CA LYS A 100 6.07 12.98 -24.67
C LYS A 100 5.72 13.52 -26.07
N TRP A 101 4.70 14.37 -26.10
CA TRP A 101 4.38 15.37 -27.14
C TRP A 101 4.06 14.85 -28.54
N MET A 102 2.79 14.57 -28.82
CA MET A 102 2.27 14.74 -30.19
C MET A 102 2.01 16.23 -30.45
N ASN A 103 3.00 16.92 -31.02
CA ASN A 103 2.75 18.21 -31.67
C ASN A 103 2.04 17.93 -33.00
N PHE A 104 0.73 18.15 -33.04
CA PHE A 104 0.03 18.28 -34.31
C PHE A 104 0.26 19.69 -34.84
N SER A 105 1.08 19.82 -35.88
CA SER A 105 1.11 21.01 -36.73
C SER A 105 0.21 20.74 -37.94
N LEU A 106 -0.81 21.59 -38.09
CA LEU A 106 -1.68 21.67 -39.28
C LEU A 106 -0.89 22.18 -40.50
#